data_AF-A0A009QWP1-F1
#
_entry.id   AF-A0A009QWP1-F1
#
_cell.length_a   1.000
_cell.length_b   1.000
_cell.length_c   1.000
_cell.angle_alpha   90.00
_cell.angle_beta   90.00
_cell.angle_gamma   90.00
#
_symmetry.space_group_name_H-M   'P 1'
#
loop_
_entity.id
_entity.type
_entity.pdbx_description
1 polymer ?
#
loop_
_entity_poly.entity_id
_entity_poly.type
_entity_poly.pdbx_seq_one_letter_code
_entity_poly.pdbx_strand_id
1 'polypeptide(L)'
;MLVGGIKPHFYCLPILKRQTHQTTLLEVATSGNPKFFLGTDSAPHSQNAKENACGCAGCYSAPNAIELYAQAFDQVGKLERLEGFASHFGADFYGLPRNTSTITLVKEDNLVPESFDYLDDQKIIPLHAGKTLQWRKV
;
A
#
# COMPACT_ATOMS: atom_id res chain seq x y z
N MET A 1 -7.42 10.39 7.31
CA MET A 1 -6.85 11.72 7.03
C MET A 1 -7.29 12.80 8.03
N LEU A 2 -8.57 12.90 8.41
CA LEU A 2 -9.09 14.03 9.22
C LEU A 2 -9.68 13.64 10.59
N VAL A 3 -9.38 12.45 11.11
CA VAL A 3 -9.91 11.98 12.40
C VAL A 3 -8.94 12.40 13.51
N GLY A 4 -9.36 13.35 14.35
CA GLY A 4 -8.55 13.89 15.45
C GLY A 4 -7.46 14.88 15.03
N GLY A 5 -7.50 15.35 13.78
CA GLY A 5 -6.49 16.23 13.18
C GLY A 5 -6.12 15.81 11.76
N ILE A 6 -5.34 16.66 11.08
CA ILE A 6 -4.77 16.34 9.76
C ILE A 6 -3.65 15.31 9.96
N LYS A 7 -3.75 14.19 9.23
CA LYS A 7 -2.71 13.17 9.15
C LYS A 7 -2.04 13.27 7.77
N PRO A 8 -0.96 14.06 7.60
CA PRO A 8 -0.39 14.41 6.29
C PRO A 8 0.20 13.21 5.55
N HIS A 9 0.63 12.17 6.26
CA HIS A 9 1.13 10.92 5.66
C HIS A 9 0.06 10.08 4.95
N PHE A 10 -1.22 10.46 5.04
CA PHE A 10 -2.32 9.92 4.22
C PHE A 10 -2.74 10.87 3.08
N TYR A 11 -2.09 12.02 2.92
CA TYR A 11 -2.36 12.95 1.83
C TYR A 11 -1.56 12.55 0.59
N CYS A 12 -2.27 12.19 -0.47
CA CYS A 12 -1.72 11.88 -1.80
C CYS A 12 -2.67 12.40 -2.90
N LEU A 13 -2.22 12.30 -4.14
CA LEU A 13 -3.04 12.56 -5.33
C LEU A 13 -3.17 11.27 -6.15
N PRO A 14 -4.38 10.94 -6.63
CA PRO A 14 -5.65 11.58 -6.32
C PRO A 14 -6.05 11.47 -4.83
N ILE A 15 -6.70 12.51 -4.28
CA ILE A 15 -7.02 12.57 -2.83
C ILE A 15 -7.93 11.42 -2.36
N LEU A 16 -7.74 10.95 -1.13
CA LEU A 16 -8.68 10.03 -0.47
C LEU A 16 -10.12 10.56 -0.55
N LYS A 17 -11.05 9.68 -0.93
CA LYS A 17 -12.47 10.01 -1.11
C LYS A 17 -13.32 9.42 0.01
N ARG A 18 -14.64 9.44 -0.19
CA ARG A 18 -15.64 8.89 0.75
C ARG A 18 -15.53 7.36 0.83
N GLN A 19 -16.01 6.80 1.94
CA GLN A 19 -16.04 5.36 2.20
C GLN A 19 -16.65 4.55 1.06
N THR A 20 -17.73 5.03 0.43
CA THR A 20 -18.38 4.34 -0.69
C THR A 20 -17.43 4.08 -1.87
N HIS A 21 -16.56 5.04 -2.18
CA HIS A 21 -15.54 4.86 -3.23
C HIS A 21 -14.50 3.83 -2.80
N GLN A 22 -14.08 3.85 -1.53
CA GLN A 22 -13.14 2.84 -1.02
C GLN A 22 -13.74 1.43 -1.09
N THR A 23 -15.02 1.27 -0.73
CA THR A 23 -15.73 -0.01 -0.85
C THR A 23 -15.75 -0.49 -2.29
N THR A 24 -16.10 0.37 -3.26
CA THR A 24 -16.06 0.00 -4.69
C THR A 24 -14.64 -0.37 -5.14
N LEU A 25 -13.60 0.36 -4.70
CA LEU A 25 -12.21 0.03 -5.02
C LEU A 25 -11.81 -1.35 -4.48
N LEU A 26 -12.22 -1.70 -3.26
CA LEU A 26 -12.00 -3.03 -2.69
C LEU A 26 -12.73 -4.11 -3.49
N GLU A 27 -13.99 -3.89 -3.86
CA GLU A 27 -14.76 -4.83 -4.67
C GLU A 27 -14.11 -5.11 -6.03
N VAL A 28 -13.65 -4.08 -6.74
CA VAL A 28 -13.03 -4.24 -8.07
C VAL A 28 -11.61 -4.81 -7.98
N ALA A 29 -10.80 -4.36 -7.02
CA ALA A 29 -9.44 -4.88 -6.82
C ALA A 29 -9.49 -6.39 -6.47
N THR A 30 -10.48 -6.78 -5.68
CA THR A 30 -10.71 -8.19 -5.30
C THR A 30 -11.69 -8.91 -6.23
N SER A 31 -11.98 -8.40 -7.44
CA SER A 31 -12.99 -9.01 -8.31
C SER A 31 -12.49 -10.25 -9.08
N GLY A 32 -11.18 -10.39 -9.26
CA GLY A 32 -10.58 -11.37 -10.16
C GLY A 32 -10.60 -10.95 -11.64
N ASN A 33 -11.05 -9.72 -11.94
CA ASN A 33 -11.01 -9.18 -13.30
C ASN A 33 -9.57 -8.75 -13.67
N PRO A 34 -8.99 -9.27 -14.76
CA PRO A 34 -7.59 -9.03 -15.13
C PRO A 34 -7.27 -7.58 -15.54
N LYS A 35 -8.28 -6.72 -15.65
CA LYS A 35 -8.09 -5.28 -15.94
C LYS A 35 -7.70 -4.46 -14.70
N PHE A 36 -7.76 -5.04 -13.51
CA PHE A 36 -7.33 -4.40 -12.26
C PHE A 36 -6.15 -5.17 -11.67
N PHE A 37 -5.02 -4.49 -11.48
CA PHE A 37 -3.79 -5.08 -10.98
C PHE A 37 -3.02 -4.10 -10.08
N LEU A 38 -2.05 -4.64 -9.35
CA LEU A 38 -1.30 -3.92 -8.33
C LEU A 38 -0.50 -2.76 -8.93
N GLY A 39 -0.67 -1.59 -8.32
CA GLY A 39 0.16 -0.40 -8.51
C GLY A 39 0.25 0.35 -7.20
N THR A 40 1.43 0.42 -6.60
CA THR A 40 1.59 0.94 -5.23
C THR A 40 1.45 2.45 -5.14
N ASP A 41 1.80 3.15 -6.22
CA ASP A 41 2.00 4.60 -6.23
C ASP A 41 2.85 5.08 -5.04
N SER A 42 3.87 4.27 -4.68
CA SER A 42 4.73 4.58 -3.55
C SER A 42 5.54 5.83 -3.86
N ALA A 43 5.21 6.93 -3.20
CA ALA A 43 5.76 8.26 -3.44
C ALA A 43 6.46 8.77 -2.17
N PRO A 44 7.78 8.47 -2.02
CA PRO A 44 8.54 8.89 -0.85
C PRO A 44 8.76 10.41 -0.82
N HIS A 45 8.49 11.01 0.33
CA HIS A 45 8.86 12.39 0.65
C HIS A 45 9.43 12.41 2.06
N SER A 46 10.43 13.25 2.33
CA SER A 46 10.96 13.39 3.68
C SER A 46 9.89 13.88 4.64
N GLN A 47 10.06 13.56 5.93
CA GLN A 47 9.11 13.93 6.98
C GLN A 47 8.84 15.44 6.97
N ASN A 48 9.88 16.27 6.85
CA ASN A 48 9.75 17.74 6.84
C ASN A 48 8.99 18.26 5.60
N ALA A 49 9.09 17.58 4.46
CA ALA A 49 8.34 17.94 3.26
C ALA A 49 6.85 17.55 3.38
N LYS A 50 6.52 16.52 4.17
CA LYS A 50 5.14 16.10 4.47
C LYS A 50 4.51 16.94 5.58
N GLU A 51 5.24 17.18 6.66
CA GLU A 51 4.82 17.90 7.87
C GLU A 51 5.11 19.39 7.74
N ASN A 52 4.52 20.00 6.72
CA ASN A 52 4.73 21.39 6.33
C ASN A 52 3.38 22.13 6.21
N ALA A 53 3.41 23.46 6.24
CA ALA A 53 2.25 24.30 5.89
C ALA A 53 1.71 24.00 4.48
N CYS A 54 2.58 23.56 3.56
CA CYS A 54 2.21 23.06 2.24
C CYS A 54 2.81 21.67 2.00
N GLY A 55 2.31 20.67 2.74
CA GLY A 55 2.84 19.30 2.69
C GLY A 55 2.73 18.63 1.32
N CYS A 56 3.78 17.94 0.88
CA CYS A 56 3.80 17.21 -0.39
C CYS A 56 2.77 16.05 -0.43
N ALA A 57 2.19 15.82 -1.60
CA ALA A 57 1.27 14.70 -1.84
C ALA A 57 2.03 13.41 -2.18
N GLY A 58 1.78 12.35 -1.43
CA GLY A 58 2.42 11.04 -1.66
C GLY A 58 2.42 10.17 -0.41
N CYS A 59 2.34 8.85 -0.59
CA CYS A 59 2.37 7.87 0.49
C CYS A 59 3.55 6.91 0.26
N TYR A 60 4.40 6.72 1.26
CA TYR A 60 5.51 5.76 1.16
C TYR A 60 5.06 4.35 1.56
N SER A 61 4.50 3.59 0.60
CA SER A 61 3.93 2.25 0.83
C SER A 61 4.90 1.10 0.54
N ALA A 62 5.97 1.35 -0.23
CA ALA A 62 6.88 0.32 -0.72
C ALA A 62 7.41 -0.68 0.35
N PRO A 63 7.79 -0.26 1.57
CA PRO A 63 8.37 -1.19 2.55
C PRO A 63 7.45 -2.33 2.98
N ASN A 64 6.13 -2.13 2.94
CA ASN A 64 5.13 -3.10 3.39
C ASN A 64 4.02 -3.28 2.34
N ALA A 65 4.34 -3.05 1.06
CA ALA A 65 3.33 -2.94 0.02
C ALA A 65 2.49 -4.23 -0.10
N ILE A 66 3.15 -5.40 -0.14
CA ILE A 66 2.44 -6.66 -0.34
C ILE A 66 1.63 -7.06 0.91
N GLU A 67 2.13 -6.77 2.10
CA GLU A 67 1.45 -6.98 3.37
C GLU A 67 0.18 -6.13 3.49
N LEU A 68 0.22 -4.86 3.03
CA LEU A 68 -0.92 -3.97 2.97
C LEU A 68 -2.03 -4.52 2.05
N TYR A 69 -1.67 -5.02 0.87
CA TYR A 69 -2.64 -5.65 -0.04
C TYR A 69 -3.17 -6.97 0.52
N ALA A 70 -2.32 -7.82 1.10
CA ALA A 70 -2.74 -9.07 1.73
C ALA A 70 -3.77 -8.81 2.83
N GLN A 71 -3.52 -7.82 3.70
CA GLN A 71 -4.47 -7.41 4.72
C GLN A 71 -5.79 -6.90 4.11
N ALA A 72 -5.75 -6.09 3.05
CA ALA A 72 -6.96 -5.58 2.41
C ALA A 72 -7.81 -6.70 1.76
N PHE A 73 -7.17 -7.69 1.13
CA PHE A 73 -7.84 -8.83 0.52
C PHE A 73 -8.39 -9.82 1.56
N ASP A 74 -7.62 -10.08 2.63
CA ASP A 74 -8.02 -10.94 3.76
C ASP A 74 -9.22 -10.35 4.51
N GLN A 75 -9.24 -9.02 4.73
CA GLN A 75 -10.35 -8.31 5.38
C GLN A 75 -11.71 -8.48 4.68
N VAL A 76 -11.72 -8.78 3.38
CA VAL A 76 -12.94 -9.04 2.61
C VAL A 76 -13.10 -10.50 2.22
N GLY A 77 -12.29 -11.40 2.81
CA GLY A 77 -12.37 -12.85 2.61
C GLY A 77 -12.03 -13.32 1.20
N LYS A 78 -11.13 -12.62 0.51
CA LYS A 78 -10.77 -12.87 -0.90
C LYS A 78 -9.27 -13.00 -1.14
N LEU A 79 -8.54 -13.51 -0.15
CA LEU A 79 -7.07 -13.64 -0.19
C LEU A 79 -6.59 -14.48 -1.39
N GLU A 80 -7.37 -15.46 -1.84
CA GLU A 80 -7.08 -16.32 -2.99
C GLU A 80 -6.94 -15.55 -4.31
N ARG A 81 -7.45 -14.31 -4.37
CA ARG A 81 -7.38 -13.46 -5.57
C ARG A 81 -6.13 -12.59 -5.61
N LEU A 82 -5.34 -12.55 -4.52
CA LEU A 82 -4.19 -11.66 -4.40
C LEU A 82 -3.12 -11.97 -5.45
N GLU A 83 -2.83 -13.25 -5.73
CA GLU A 83 -1.79 -13.63 -6.69
C GLU A 83 -2.08 -13.12 -8.11
N GLY A 84 -3.33 -13.29 -8.56
CA GLY A 84 -3.76 -12.76 -9.85
C GLY A 84 -3.54 -11.25 -9.94
N PHE A 85 -4.01 -10.52 -8.92
CA PHE A 85 -3.90 -9.07 -8.82
C PHE A 85 -2.44 -8.56 -8.73
N ALA A 86 -1.59 -9.25 -7.97
CA ALA A 86 -0.25 -8.80 -7.63
C ALA A 86 0.86 -9.30 -8.58
N SER A 87 0.63 -10.40 -9.32
CA SER A 87 1.68 -11.06 -10.10
C SER A 87 1.30 -11.34 -11.55
N HIS A 88 0.06 -11.76 -11.84
CA HIS A 88 -0.31 -12.24 -13.18
C HIS A 88 -0.89 -11.14 -14.08
N PHE A 89 -1.91 -10.44 -13.61
CA PHE A 89 -2.72 -9.55 -14.45
C PHE A 89 -1.90 -8.38 -15.03
N GLY A 90 -0.98 -7.82 -14.25
CA GLY A 90 -0.06 -6.79 -14.74
C GLY A 90 0.89 -7.33 -15.82
N ALA A 91 1.52 -8.49 -15.59
CA ALA A 91 2.43 -9.10 -16.56
C ALA A 91 1.71 -9.38 -17.90
N ASP A 92 0.51 -9.98 -17.83
CA ASP A 92 -0.32 -10.27 -19.00
C ASP A 92 -0.72 -8.98 -19.75
N PHE A 93 -1.09 -7.91 -19.03
CA PHE A 93 -1.46 -6.62 -19.64
C PHE A 93 -0.29 -5.96 -20.37
N TYR A 94 0.90 -5.99 -19.79
CA TYR A 94 2.11 -5.41 -20.39
C TYR A 94 2.78 -6.33 -21.43
N GLY A 95 2.26 -7.54 -21.66
CA GLY A 95 2.86 -8.52 -22.58
C GLY A 95 4.20 -9.07 -22.09
N LEU A 96 4.42 -9.10 -20.78
CA LEU A 96 5.64 -9.59 -20.13
C LEU A 96 5.47 -11.04 -19.65
N PRO A 97 6.55 -11.83 -19.58
CA PRO A 97 6.47 -13.16 -18.99
C PRO A 97 6.10 -13.07 -17.50
N ARG A 98 5.32 -14.04 -17.03
CA ARG A 98 5.00 -14.16 -15.60
C ARG A 98 6.25 -14.58 -14.82
N ASN A 99 6.38 -14.07 -13.59
CA ASN A 99 7.43 -14.47 -12.68
C ASN A 99 7.34 -15.97 -12.37
N THR A 100 8.49 -16.66 -12.32
CA THR A 100 8.57 -18.08 -11.93
C THR A 100 9.00 -18.27 -10.47
N SER A 101 9.55 -17.23 -9.84
CA SER A 101 9.86 -17.21 -8.42
C SER A 101 8.62 -16.89 -7.61
N THR A 102 8.58 -17.36 -6.37
CA THR A 102 7.53 -17.06 -5.41
C THR A 102 8.06 -16.25 -4.23
N ILE A 103 7.15 -15.57 -3.56
CA ILE A 103 7.35 -15.04 -2.20
C ILE A 103 6.37 -15.75 -1.28
N THR A 104 6.64 -15.75 0.02
CA THR A 104 5.72 -16.32 1.01
C THR A 104 5.27 -15.23 1.97
N LEU A 105 3.97 -15.21 2.26
CA LEU A 105 3.36 -14.34 3.27
C LEU A 105 2.82 -15.22 4.38
N VAL A 106 3.12 -14.86 5.63
CA VAL A 106 2.59 -15.52 6.83
C VAL A 106 1.65 -14.57 7.56
N LYS A 107 0.58 -15.12 8.13
CA LYS A 107 -0.41 -14.36 8.90
C LYS A 107 0.10 -14.19 10.34
N GLU A 108 0.97 -13.21 10.51
CA GLU A 108 1.62 -12.87 11.78
C GLU A 108 1.69 -11.35 11.94
N ASP A 109 1.69 -10.91 13.19
CA ASP A 109 1.85 -9.51 13.54
C ASP A 109 3.19 -8.97 13.02
N ASN A 110 3.11 -7.92 12.19
CA ASN A 110 4.24 -7.22 11.62
C ASN A 110 4.17 -5.74 12.01
N LEU A 111 5.03 -5.33 12.95
CA LEU A 111 5.11 -3.93 13.37
C LEU A 111 5.81 -3.10 12.29
N VAL A 112 5.09 -2.15 11.71
CA VAL A 112 5.66 -1.20 10.75
C VAL A 112 6.57 -0.22 11.51
N PRO A 113 7.85 -0.06 11.10
CA PRO A 113 8.75 0.92 11.70
C PRO A 113 8.15 2.34 11.70
N GLU A 114 8.44 3.11 12.75
CA GLU A 114 7.97 4.51 12.86
C GLU A 114 8.58 5.40 11.77
N SER A 115 9.82 5.12 11.37
CA SER A 115 10.53 5.84 10.32
C SER A 115 11.68 5.00 9.76
N PHE A 116 12.21 5.44 8.62
CA PHE A 116 13.50 5.00 8.09
C PHE A 116 14.43 6.19 7.93
N ASP A 117 15.74 5.92 7.94
CA ASP A 117 16.74 6.91 7.57
C ASP A 117 16.57 7.33 6.10
N TYR A 118 16.76 8.61 5.85
CA TYR A 118 16.67 9.22 4.53
C TYR A 118 17.86 10.16 4.30
N LEU A 119 17.94 10.75 3.10
CA LEU A 119 19.03 11.63 2.69
C LEU A 119 19.18 12.82 3.66
N ASP A 120 20.42 13.31 3.81
CA ASP A 120 20.78 14.49 4.58
C ASP A 120 20.28 14.46 6.04
N ASP A 121 20.47 13.32 6.72
CA ASP A 121 20.04 13.06 8.10
C ASP A 121 18.52 13.23 8.33
N GLN A 122 17.73 13.26 7.26
CA GLN A 122 16.27 13.33 7.34
C GLN A 122 15.68 11.95 7.61
N LYS A 123 14.39 11.95 7.97
CA LYS A 123 13.58 10.73 8.09
C LYS A 123 12.56 10.65 6.97
N ILE A 124 12.15 9.43 6.65
CA ILE A 124 10.98 9.14 5.85
C ILE A 124 10.00 8.28 6.63
N ILE A 125 8.71 8.63 6.56
CA ILE A 125 7.65 7.97 7.32
C ILE A 125 6.88 7.01 6.40
N PRO A 126 6.90 5.69 6.65
CA PRO A 126 6.10 4.76 5.85
C PRO A 126 4.61 4.91 6.13
N LEU A 127 3.81 4.54 5.13
CA LEU A 127 2.38 4.35 5.32
C LEU A 127 2.16 3.30 6.42
N HIS A 128 1.25 3.59 7.37
CA HIS A 128 1.01 2.77 8.56
C HIS A 128 2.17 2.72 9.59
N ALA A 129 3.11 3.69 9.58
CA ALA A 129 4.11 3.86 10.64
C ALA A 129 3.55 3.65 12.07
N GLY A 130 4.24 2.83 12.87
CA GLY A 130 3.85 2.52 14.25
C GLY A 130 2.61 1.63 14.40
N LYS A 131 2.08 1.07 13.30
CA LYS A 131 0.94 0.16 13.31
C LYS A 131 1.37 -1.28 13.03
N THR A 132 0.59 -2.21 13.56
CA THR A 132 0.74 -3.64 13.29
C THR A 132 -0.09 -4.02 12.07
N LEU A 133 0.55 -4.65 11.09
CA LEU A 133 -0.10 -5.37 10.00
C LEU A 133 -0.27 -6.83 10.39
N GLN A 134 -1.28 -7.51 9.83
CA GLN A 134 -1.58 -8.92 10.13
C GLN A 134 -0.84 -9.92 9.24
N TRP A 135 -0.01 -9.42 8.33
CA TRP A 135 0.73 -10.20 7.34
C TRP A 135 2.19 -9.76 7.31
N ARG A 136 3.08 -10.72 7.07
CA ARG A 136 4.52 -10.49 6.95
C ARG A 136 5.09 -11.32 5.80
N LYS A 137 5.91 -10.72 4.95
CA LYS A 137 6.73 -11.46 4.00
C LYS A 137 7.89 -12.17 4.73
N VAL A 138 8.12 -13.43 4.39
CA VAL A 138 9.25 -14.25 4.86
C VAL A 138 10.26 -14.53 3.76
#